data_AF-A0A497JG13-F1
#
_entry.id   AF-A0A497JG13-F1
#
_cell.length_a   1.000
_cell.length_b   1.000
_cell.length_c   1.000
_cell.angle_alpha   90.00
_cell.angle_beta   90.00
_cell.angle_gamma   90.00
#
_symmetry.space_group_name_H-M   'P 1'
#
loop_
_entity.id
_entity.type
_entity.pdbx_description
1 polymer ?
#
loop_
_entity_poly.entity_id
_entity_poly.type
_entity_poly.pdbx_seq_one_letter_code
_entity_poly.pdbx_strand_id
1 'polypeptide(L)'
;YYTHIFVPAPEEQSNKTEAANQLSTEAALNSIDAFANALTSMFVSDKNSYTTQAAEKLNSMVEQFVHGARQDNIVQANVHMEGSTVGTLEGEQLFSFWFKGETSPMKYKTSGHKIISSADKNTALLVDFNAGKIFLIDQNGNILDTIVDNNIASRLTSTNTNIPAEEIPKRYTLVGLPDSNEPLFEMNIDSELFVLVPEVSDCILQGIEYQIGVPYENPNRQRLNLEPVFGKVLSINTDMYSIHALNDQKRIVAEGTPRRMVEGENAKVIIQANRNTALTNSVRKEAGLLESIIFENGVIIYRPDTHELIIWLKRSKAVDVPQDFIGGVRLKPEEVINPETMCPEPAFSIEALPSASGGYEAYKVNSFNQALQNAGPFTVLETPTRRFIFFSRYEPDGKCVGIECCKDYIRIINKETGEVYEAPIESFEVTPEGIHIKDANGREHNIGVTAEDGRPMVIYNNYPPEPLVSAQGPNGSFWYDPEKGMWHVENAQLLPLLEAFRSGALTQATPGGQIITKPGDNIMNIQAGLGGGPFNLPSLPEQPLLLIIYIELLVLSFVSVRIYFIKKRC
;
A
#
# COMPACT_ATOMS: atom_id res chain seq x y z
N TYR A 1 7.63 -6.46 11.06
CA TYR A 1 7.53 -5.04 11.48
C TYR A 1 8.86 -4.61 12.03
N TYR A 2 9.26 -3.37 11.76
CA TYR A 2 10.37 -2.71 12.45
C TYR A 2 9.81 -1.37 12.96
N THR A 3 9.88 -1.13 14.26
CA THR A 3 9.46 0.13 14.88
C THR A 3 10.66 0.74 15.57
N HIS A 4 11.00 1.97 15.21
CA HIS A 4 12.01 2.76 15.89
C HIS A 4 11.27 3.82 16.72
N ILE A 5 11.55 3.89 18.02
CA ILE A 5 10.97 4.88 18.93
C ILE A 5 12.09 5.83 19.34
N PHE A 6 11.91 7.11 19.01
CA PHE A 6 12.73 8.18 19.55
C PHE A 6 12.12 8.59 20.89
N VAL A 7 12.90 8.52 21.97
CA VAL A 7 12.46 8.93 23.31
C VAL A 7 13.12 10.27 23.62
N PRO A 8 12.37 11.32 24.02
CA PRO A 8 12.98 12.57 24.45
C PRO A 8 13.88 12.35 25.67
N ALA A 9 14.98 13.11 25.75
CA ALA A 9 15.89 13.09 26.88
C ALA A 9 15.13 13.39 28.20
N PRO A 10 15.36 12.62 29.27
CA PRO A 10 14.74 12.90 30.56
C PRO A 10 15.21 14.25 31.10
N GLU A 11 14.28 15.11 31.51
CA GLU A 11 14.60 16.29 32.31
C GLU A 11 15.29 15.84 33.62
N GLU A 12 16.45 16.43 33.92
CA GLU A 12 17.20 16.16 35.14
C GLU A 12 16.35 16.49 36.38
N GLN A 13 16.04 15.48 37.21
CA GLN A 13 16.54 15.45 38.58
C GLN A 13 16.28 14.15 39.38
N SER A 14 17.43 13.59 39.80
CA SER A 14 17.73 12.98 41.10
C SER A 14 17.35 11.51 41.39
N ASN A 15 18.41 10.70 41.30
CA ASN A 15 18.90 9.72 42.27
C ASN A 15 18.11 8.45 42.61
N LYS A 16 18.73 7.33 42.19
CA LYS A 16 18.63 5.93 42.64
C LYS A 16 17.42 5.19 42.05
N THR A 17 17.56 4.25 41.12
CA THR A 17 18.50 3.12 41.10
C THR A 17 18.56 2.59 39.66
N GLU A 18 19.66 2.81 38.93
CA GLU A 18 19.85 2.30 37.57
C GLU A 18 20.79 1.10 37.58
N ALA A 19 20.29 -0.07 37.16
CA ALA A 19 21.13 -1.19 36.74
C ALA A 19 20.30 -2.18 35.91
N ALA A 20 20.29 -2.00 34.59
CA ALA A 20 20.17 -3.07 33.57
C ALA A 20 20.33 -2.53 32.13
N ASN A 21 19.84 -1.32 31.83
CA ASN A 21 19.76 -0.80 30.45
C ASN A 21 21.00 -0.02 29.95
N GLN A 22 21.97 0.30 30.80
CA GLN A 22 23.17 1.06 30.41
C GLN A 22 24.27 0.22 29.73
N LEU A 23 24.25 -1.12 29.86
CA LEU A 23 25.38 -1.97 29.43
C LEU A 23 25.40 -2.34 27.93
N SER A 24 24.27 -2.26 27.21
CA SER A 24 24.22 -2.65 25.78
C SER A 24 24.58 -1.52 24.82
N THR A 25 24.07 -0.31 25.08
CA THR A 25 24.33 0.89 24.25
C THR A 25 25.77 1.35 24.39
N GLU A 26 26.31 1.31 25.61
CA GLU A 26 27.70 1.69 25.89
C GLU A 26 28.69 0.71 25.26
N ALA A 27 28.39 -0.60 25.26
CA ALA A 27 29.21 -1.61 24.58
C ALA A 27 29.19 -1.49 23.04
N ALA A 28 28.03 -1.16 22.45
CA ALA A 28 27.92 -0.93 21.01
C ALA A 28 28.64 0.35 20.57
N LEU A 29 28.49 1.44 21.33
CA LEU A 29 29.18 2.71 21.09
C LEU A 29 30.69 2.59 21.29
N ASN A 30 31.13 1.85 22.31
CA ASN A 30 32.56 1.57 22.52
C ASN A 30 33.15 0.68 21.42
N SER A 31 32.36 -0.20 20.80
CA SER A 31 32.79 -1.00 19.65
C SER A 31 32.92 -0.16 18.37
N ILE A 32 32.03 0.82 18.18
CA ILE A 32 32.08 1.78 17.07
C ILE A 32 33.27 2.74 17.24
N ASP A 33 33.50 3.27 18.45
CA ASP A 33 34.68 4.08 18.77
C ASP A 33 35.99 3.30 18.61
N ALA A 34 36.02 2.03 19.05
CA ALA A 34 37.21 1.17 18.88
C ALA A 34 37.48 0.88 17.40
N PHE A 35 36.44 0.66 16.59
CA PHE A 35 36.57 0.48 15.15
C PHE A 35 37.04 1.75 14.44
N ALA A 36 36.48 2.92 14.75
CA ALA A 36 36.88 4.20 14.19
C ALA A 36 38.34 4.56 14.52
N ASN A 37 38.75 4.33 15.77
CA ASN A 37 40.13 4.54 16.22
C ASN A 37 41.10 3.54 15.57
N ALA A 38 40.72 2.26 15.45
CA ALA A 38 41.51 1.26 14.75
C ALA A 38 41.68 1.63 13.26
N LEU A 39 40.60 2.03 12.60
CA LEU A 39 40.60 2.45 11.19
C LEU A 39 41.53 3.65 10.99
N THR A 40 41.38 4.70 11.81
CA THR A 40 42.20 5.92 11.74
C THR A 40 43.67 5.60 12.01
N SER A 41 43.96 4.76 13.01
CA SER A 41 45.33 4.34 13.37
C SER A 41 46.07 3.56 12.26
N MET A 42 45.33 2.83 11.42
CA MET A 42 45.90 2.06 10.31
C MET A 42 46.36 2.94 9.14
N PHE A 43 45.93 4.21 9.09
CA PHE A 43 46.26 5.16 7.99
C PHE A 43 47.14 6.34 8.44
N VAL A 44 47.64 6.35 9.69
CA VAL A 44 48.50 7.41 10.24
C VAL A 44 49.90 7.44 9.60
N SER A 45 50.35 6.34 8.99
CA SER A 45 51.70 6.22 8.42
C SER A 45 51.87 6.93 7.07
N ASP A 46 50.80 7.43 6.43
CA ASP A 46 50.90 8.09 5.12
C ASP A 46 50.08 9.40 5.08
N LYS A 47 50.74 10.50 5.46
CA LYS A 47 50.10 11.79 5.76
C LYS A 47 49.56 12.58 4.56
N ASN A 48 49.73 12.11 3.32
CA ASN A 48 49.31 12.84 2.11
C ASN A 48 48.47 12.01 1.13
N SER A 49 47.87 10.90 1.57
CA SER A 49 47.04 10.05 0.70
C SER A 49 45.57 10.50 0.67
N TYR A 50 44.88 10.35 -0.46
CA TYR A 50 43.42 10.55 -0.57
C TYR A 50 42.64 9.66 0.43
N THR A 51 43.23 8.54 0.82
CA THR A 51 42.74 7.62 1.85
C THR A 51 42.75 8.23 3.25
N THR A 52 43.69 9.12 3.58
CA THR A 52 43.76 9.80 4.88
C THR A 52 42.65 10.85 5.02
N GLN A 53 42.34 11.59 3.94
CA GLN A 53 41.22 12.55 3.92
C GLN A 53 39.85 11.85 3.95
N ALA A 54 39.72 10.71 3.28
CA ALA A 54 38.52 9.88 3.37
C ALA A 54 38.35 9.30 4.78
N ALA A 55 39.43 8.84 5.41
CA ALA A 55 39.41 8.34 6.79
C ALA A 55 39.07 9.44 7.81
N GLU A 56 39.62 10.65 7.68
CA GLU A 56 39.28 11.80 8.54
C GLU A 56 37.81 12.23 8.38
N LYS A 57 37.30 12.24 7.14
CA LYS A 57 35.90 12.57 6.87
C LYS A 57 34.94 11.51 7.43
N LEU A 58 35.30 10.23 7.28
CA LEU A 58 34.53 9.11 7.83
C LEU A 58 34.59 9.10 9.36
N ASN A 59 35.74 9.41 9.96
CA ASN A 59 35.89 9.60 11.40
C ASN A 59 35.02 10.76 11.92
N SER A 60 34.98 11.90 11.21
CA SER A 60 34.12 13.03 11.61
C SER A 60 32.62 12.70 11.55
N MET A 61 32.19 11.89 10.57
CA MET A 61 30.80 11.44 10.46
C MET A 61 30.44 10.42 11.54
N VAL A 62 31.36 9.54 11.88
CA VAL A 62 31.20 8.56 12.97
C VAL A 62 31.21 9.26 14.33
N GLU A 63 32.09 10.23 14.57
CA GLU A 63 32.10 11.04 15.78
C GLU A 63 30.81 11.84 15.93
N GLN A 64 30.29 12.46 14.86
CA GLN A 64 28.99 13.15 14.90
C GLN A 64 27.83 12.20 15.21
N PHE A 65 27.84 11.01 14.62
CA PHE A 65 26.83 9.97 14.88
C PHE A 65 26.90 9.45 16.31
N VAL A 66 28.10 9.11 16.81
CA VAL A 66 28.32 8.65 18.20
C VAL A 66 27.98 9.76 19.19
N HIS A 67 28.30 11.01 18.89
CA HIS A 67 28.00 12.13 19.78
C HIS A 67 26.50 12.42 19.87
N GLY A 68 25.77 12.33 18.74
CA GLY A 68 24.31 12.40 18.71
C GLY A 68 23.65 11.19 19.40
N ALA A 69 24.15 9.99 19.14
CA ALA A 69 23.64 8.75 19.75
C ALA A 69 24.01 8.59 21.25
N ARG A 70 24.98 9.36 21.78
CA ARG A 70 25.26 9.45 23.22
C ARG A 70 24.34 10.44 23.94
N GLN A 71 23.77 11.40 23.21
CA GLN A 71 22.81 12.36 23.75
C GLN A 71 21.38 11.81 23.70
N ASP A 72 21.07 10.94 22.73
CA ASP A 72 19.78 10.29 22.59
C ASP A 72 19.89 8.79 22.87
N ASN A 73 19.19 8.29 23.90
CA ASN A 73 19.17 6.87 24.23
C ASN A 73 18.42 6.06 23.15
N ILE A 74 19.14 5.55 22.16
CA ILE A 74 18.60 4.64 21.14
C ILE A 74 18.41 3.26 21.76
N VAL A 75 17.18 2.74 21.74
CA VAL A 75 16.88 1.33 22.09
C VAL A 75 16.40 0.62 20.83
N GLN A 76 17.12 -0.42 20.42
CA GLN A 76 16.75 -1.29 19.31
C GLN A 76 16.12 -2.58 19.86
N ALA A 77 14.93 -2.92 19.39
CA ALA A 77 14.29 -4.21 19.67
C ALA A 77 14.10 -4.99 18.37
N ASN A 78 14.62 -6.22 18.33
CA ASN A 78 14.35 -7.17 17.26
C ASN A 78 13.04 -7.90 17.58
N VAL A 79 12.03 -7.71 16.73
CA VAL A 79 10.76 -8.45 16.84
C VAL A 79 10.56 -9.27 15.57
N HIS A 80 10.73 -10.57 15.71
CA HIS A 80 10.29 -11.54 14.70
C HIS A 80 8.86 -11.96 15.05
N MET A 81 7.93 -11.82 14.11
CA MET A 81 6.54 -12.27 14.30
C MET A 81 6.17 -13.24 13.19
N GLU A 82 5.74 -14.43 13.57
CA GLU A 82 5.01 -15.35 12.69
C GLU A 82 3.51 -15.08 12.89
N GLY A 83 2.75 -14.83 11.80
CA GLY A 83 1.30 -14.63 11.82
C GLY A 83 0.78 -13.32 11.21
N SER A 84 -0.54 -13.16 11.16
CA SER A 84 -1.17 -11.88 10.77
C SER A 84 -0.78 -10.81 11.77
N THR A 85 -0.22 -9.71 11.29
CA THR A 85 0.31 -8.67 12.15
C THR A 85 -0.40 -7.36 11.81
N VAL A 86 -0.84 -6.64 12.83
CA VAL A 86 -1.49 -5.34 12.71
C VAL A 86 -0.58 -4.28 13.32
N GLY A 87 -0.46 -3.12 12.69
CA GLY A 87 0.36 -2.02 13.18
C GLY A 87 -0.29 -0.68 12.90
N THR A 88 -0.15 0.22 13.87
CA THR A 88 -0.69 1.57 13.84
C THR A 88 0.44 2.55 13.57
N LEU A 89 0.18 3.51 12.67
CA LEU A 89 1.12 4.58 12.34
C LEU A 89 0.61 5.94 12.81
N GLU A 90 1.25 6.46 13.85
CA GLU A 90 1.03 7.83 14.33
C GLU A 90 2.38 8.48 14.57
N GLY A 91 2.51 9.78 14.29
CA GLY A 91 3.67 10.48 14.82
C GLY A 91 3.70 11.98 14.59
N GLU A 92 4.27 12.63 15.60
CA GLU A 92 4.75 14.02 15.61
C GLU A 92 6.26 14.10 15.31
N GLN A 93 6.98 12.97 15.33
CA GLN A 93 8.43 12.88 15.10
C GLN A 93 8.81 11.79 14.09
N LEU A 94 10.06 11.82 13.61
CA LEU A 94 10.58 10.95 12.57
C LEU A 94 10.45 9.47 12.95
N PHE A 95 9.57 8.73 12.29
CA PHE A 95 9.53 7.26 12.33
C PHE A 95 9.71 6.75 10.90
N SER A 96 10.35 5.61 10.71
CA SER A 96 10.48 4.94 9.40
C SER A 96 10.02 3.51 9.53
N PHE A 97 9.11 3.08 8.66
CA PHE A 97 8.70 1.68 8.57
C PHE A 97 8.56 1.24 7.12
N TRP A 98 8.80 -0.06 6.93
CA TRP A 98 8.67 -0.77 5.67
C TRP A 98 7.49 -1.73 5.77
N PHE A 99 6.61 -1.72 4.77
CA PHE A 99 5.50 -2.66 4.69
C PHE A 99 5.31 -3.21 3.29
N LYS A 100 4.85 -4.47 3.23
CA LYS A 100 4.23 -5.10 2.06
C LYS A 100 2.81 -5.47 2.47
N GLY A 101 1.83 -5.04 1.69
CA GLY A 101 0.42 -5.31 1.90
C GLY A 101 -0.42 -4.07 1.64
N GLU A 102 -1.52 -3.97 2.38
CA GLU A 102 -2.51 -2.91 2.24
C GLU A 102 -2.59 -2.09 3.53
N THR A 103 -2.87 -0.79 3.39
CA THR A 103 -3.11 0.11 4.52
C THR A 103 -4.58 0.51 4.55
N SER A 104 -5.07 0.94 5.71
CA SER A 104 -6.41 1.51 5.84
C SER A 104 -6.33 2.79 6.66
N PRO A 105 -7.15 3.81 6.36
CA PRO A 105 -7.24 5.00 7.19
C PRO A 105 -7.75 4.60 8.59
N MET A 106 -7.10 5.10 9.64
CA MET A 106 -7.50 4.80 11.02
C MET A 106 -8.41 5.85 11.65
N LYS A 107 -8.45 7.07 11.08
CA LYS A 107 -9.26 8.17 11.61
C LYS A 107 -9.53 9.18 10.51
N TYR A 108 -10.58 9.98 10.71
CA TYR A 108 -10.93 11.07 9.79
C TYR A 108 -9.94 12.23 9.95
N LYS A 109 -8.87 12.23 9.15
CA LYS A 109 -7.82 13.26 9.20
C LYS A 109 -8.32 14.54 8.54
N THR A 110 -8.43 15.61 9.32
CA THR A 110 -8.78 16.95 8.83
C THR A 110 -7.57 17.88 8.72
N SER A 111 -6.37 17.38 9.03
CA SER A 111 -5.13 18.15 8.95
C SER A 111 -3.91 17.32 8.59
N GLY A 112 -2.85 18.02 8.18
CA GLY A 112 -1.60 17.45 7.70
C GLY A 112 -1.63 17.07 6.22
N HIS A 113 -0.51 16.57 5.71
CA HIS A 113 -0.37 16.16 4.31
C HIS A 113 0.29 14.78 4.21
N LYS A 114 -0.07 14.03 3.16
CA LYS A 114 0.67 12.84 2.71
C LYS A 114 1.25 13.13 1.32
N ILE A 115 2.54 12.87 1.15
CA ILE A 115 3.27 13.08 -0.10
C ILE A 115 3.80 11.74 -0.59
N ILE A 116 3.45 11.35 -1.81
CA ILE A 116 3.95 10.15 -2.47
C ILE A 116 4.80 10.60 -3.66
N SER A 117 6.12 10.45 -3.57
CA SER A 117 7.04 10.95 -4.60
C SER A 117 7.26 9.95 -5.73
N SER A 118 7.44 10.44 -6.96
CA SER A 118 7.96 9.67 -8.08
C SER A 118 9.45 9.29 -7.88
N ALA A 119 9.95 8.32 -8.64
CA ALA A 119 11.33 7.83 -8.55
C ALA A 119 12.36 8.83 -9.06
N ASP A 120 12.03 9.53 -10.16
CA ASP A 120 12.82 10.65 -10.68
C ASP A 120 12.68 11.91 -9.81
N LYS A 121 11.78 11.87 -8.81
CA LYS A 121 11.40 12.94 -7.89
C LYS A 121 10.88 14.18 -8.59
N ASN A 122 10.53 14.12 -9.89
CA ASN A 122 10.08 15.29 -10.65
C ASN A 122 8.64 15.69 -10.30
N THR A 123 7.83 14.72 -9.91
CA THR A 123 6.44 14.92 -9.51
C THR A 123 6.12 14.17 -8.22
N ALA A 124 5.07 14.59 -7.54
CA ALA A 124 4.55 13.87 -6.40
C ALA A 124 3.03 13.98 -6.34
N LEU A 125 2.39 12.97 -5.74
CA LEU A 125 1.02 13.08 -5.31
C LEU A 125 0.98 13.72 -3.92
N LEU A 126 0.24 14.81 -3.79
CA LEU A 126 -0.02 15.48 -2.52
C LEU A 126 -1.48 15.21 -2.12
N VAL A 127 -1.68 14.46 -1.05
CA VAL A 127 -2.98 14.35 -0.38
C VAL A 127 -3.01 15.41 0.71
N ASP A 128 -3.81 16.45 0.49
CA ASP A 128 -4.01 17.54 1.44
C ASP A 128 -5.27 17.29 2.27
N PHE A 129 -5.08 16.87 3.53
CA PHE A 129 -6.19 16.57 4.42
C PHE A 129 -6.93 17.84 4.89
N ASN A 130 -6.27 19.00 4.91
CA ASN A 130 -6.91 20.27 5.26
C ASN A 130 -7.88 20.68 4.14
N ALA A 131 -7.38 20.74 2.90
CA ALA A 131 -8.18 21.10 1.74
C ALA A 131 -9.20 20.02 1.38
N GLY A 132 -8.94 18.76 1.76
CA GLY A 132 -9.75 17.62 1.35
C GLY A 132 -9.62 17.35 -0.15
N LYS A 133 -8.41 17.47 -0.68
CA LYS A 133 -8.11 17.30 -2.12
C LYS A 133 -6.84 16.50 -2.33
N ILE A 134 -6.74 15.91 -3.52
CA ILE A 134 -5.52 15.25 -3.99
C ILE A 134 -5.00 16.02 -5.20
N PHE A 135 -3.74 16.41 -5.16
CA PHE A 135 -3.07 17.17 -6.22
C PHE A 135 -1.89 16.39 -6.79
N LEU A 136 -1.63 16.61 -8.08
CA LEU A 136 -0.33 16.33 -8.67
C LEU A 136 0.52 17.60 -8.55
N ILE A 137 1.70 17.49 -7.97
CA ILE A 137 2.63 18.61 -7.76
C ILE A 137 3.98 18.36 -8.44
N ASP A 138 4.68 19.44 -8.78
CA ASP A 138 6.08 19.39 -9.22
C ASP A 138 7.07 19.36 -8.03
N GLN A 139 8.38 19.33 -8.32
CA GLN A 139 9.45 19.35 -7.31
C GLN A 139 9.44 20.60 -6.41
N ASN A 140 8.88 21.70 -6.89
CA ASN A 140 8.83 22.98 -6.19
C ASN A 140 7.54 23.12 -5.35
N GLY A 141 6.64 22.14 -5.43
CA GLY A 141 5.34 22.17 -4.75
C GLY A 141 4.26 22.92 -5.52
N ASN A 142 4.48 23.26 -6.79
CA ASN A 142 3.44 23.88 -7.62
C ASN A 142 2.41 22.82 -8.01
N ILE A 143 1.13 23.18 -7.94
CA ILE A 143 0.02 22.33 -8.38
C ILE A 143 0.03 22.26 -9.91
N LEU A 144 0.25 21.06 -10.43
CA LEU A 144 0.15 20.74 -11.85
C LEU A 144 -1.28 20.37 -12.22
N ASP A 145 -1.96 19.62 -11.34
CA ASP A 145 -3.32 19.14 -11.57
C ASP A 145 -4.06 18.80 -10.27
N THR A 146 -5.39 18.78 -10.31
CA THR A 146 -6.26 18.31 -9.21
C THR A 146 -6.86 16.96 -9.57
N ILE A 147 -6.38 15.91 -8.91
CA ILE A 147 -6.80 14.52 -9.18
C ILE A 147 -8.14 14.21 -8.51
N VAL A 148 -8.37 14.74 -7.31
CA VAL A 148 -9.62 14.54 -6.56
C VAL A 148 -10.01 15.83 -5.85
N ASP A 149 -11.24 16.27 -6.08
CA ASP A 149 -11.89 17.37 -5.36
C ASP A 149 -13.09 16.87 -4.53
N ASN A 150 -12.82 15.93 -3.63
CA ASN A 150 -13.79 15.35 -2.71
C ASN A 150 -13.12 15.13 -1.36
N ASN A 151 -13.64 15.81 -0.33
CA ASN A 151 -13.04 15.81 1.00
C ASN A 151 -13.12 14.46 1.73
N ILE A 152 -14.11 13.61 1.45
CA ILE A 152 -14.22 12.29 2.06
C ILE A 152 -13.28 11.33 1.36
N ALA A 153 -13.34 11.24 0.03
CA ALA A 153 -12.51 10.32 -0.73
C ALA A 153 -11.01 10.60 -0.53
N SER A 154 -10.59 11.87 -0.52
CA SER A 154 -9.21 12.27 -0.27
C SER A 154 -8.70 11.94 1.13
N ARG A 155 -9.58 11.88 2.14
CA ARG A 155 -9.24 11.56 3.54
C ARG A 155 -9.31 10.06 3.85
N LEU A 156 -9.80 9.26 2.90
CA LEU A 156 -9.99 7.83 3.03
C LEU A 156 -9.04 7.00 2.18
N THR A 157 -8.09 7.62 1.47
CA THR A 157 -7.21 6.87 0.57
C THR A 157 -6.40 5.79 1.31
N SER A 158 -6.12 4.70 0.62
CA SER A 158 -5.24 3.63 1.10
C SER A 158 -4.15 3.32 0.10
N THR A 159 -2.97 2.95 0.61
CA THR A 159 -1.91 2.39 -0.22
C THR A 159 -2.01 0.88 -0.24
N ASN A 160 -1.98 0.30 -1.45
CA ASN A 160 -1.83 -1.12 -1.72
C ASN A 160 -0.47 -1.33 -2.38
N THR A 161 0.33 -2.27 -1.88
CA THR A 161 1.61 -2.63 -2.50
C THR A 161 1.54 -3.96 -3.25
N ASN A 162 0.44 -4.72 -3.16
CA ASN A 162 0.26 -5.97 -3.92
C ASN A 162 0.00 -5.64 -5.40
N ILE A 163 -0.89 -4.68 -5.62
CA ILE A 163 -0.95 -3.85 -6.81
C ILE A 163 -0.37 -2.52 -6.37
N PRO A 164 0.81 -2.10 -6.86
CA PRO A 164 1.42 -0.84 -6.43
C PRO A 164 0.51 0.32 -6.85
N ALA A 165 -0.38 0.77 -5.95
CA ALA A 165 -1.40 1.78 -6.23
C ALA A 165 -1.84 2.50 -4.94
N GLU A 166 -2.26 3.75 -5.10
CA GLU A 166 -3.09 4.45 -4.11
C GLU A 166 -4.56 4.26 -4.50
N GLU A 167 -5.31 3.59 -3.64
CA GLU A 167 -6.74 3.34 -3.75
C GLU A 167 -7.53 4.56 -3.26
N ILE A 168 -8.39 5.08 -4.12
CA ILE A 168 -9.24 6.25 -3.83
C ILE A 168 -10.70 5.79 -3.88
N PRO A 169 -11.47 5.89 -2.78
CA PRO A 169 -12.86 5.46 -2.76
C PRO A 169 -13.71 6.16 -3.83
N LYS A 170 -14.56 5.38 -4.53
CA LYS A 170 -15.57 5.94 -5.46
C LYS A 170 -16.90 6.16 -4.78
N ARG A 171 -17.32 5.18 -3.99
CA ARG A 171 -18.58 5.19 -3.24
C ARG A 171 -18.30 4.94 -1.77
N TYR A 172 -19.09 5.56 -0.92
CA TYR A 172 -19.07 5.35 0.52
C TYR A 172 -20.47 5.58 1.06
N THR A 173 -20.75 5.06 2.25
CA THR A 173 -22.04 5.21 2.92
C THR A 173 -21.87 6.07 4.16
N LEU A 174 -22.75 7.04 4.34
CA LEU A 174 -22.84 7.84 5.55
C LEU A 174 -24.00 7.34 6.39
N VAL A 175 -23.75 7.08 7.67
CA VAL A 175 -24.77 6.65 8.61
C VAL A 175 -24.74 7.57 9.82
N GLY A 176 -25.83 8.29 10.07
CA GLY A 176 -25.98 9.10 11.27
C GLY A 176 -26.01 8.23 12.51
N LEU A 177 -25.25 8.61 13.53
CA LEU A 177 -25.31 7.91 14.82
C LEU A 177 -26.58 8.31 15.57
N PRO A 178 -27.34 7.34 16.13
CA PRO A 178 -28.48 7.67 16.97
C PRO A 178 -28.00 8.28 18.28
N ASP A 179 -28.72 9.29 18.77
CA ASP A 179 -28.45 9.89 20.08
C ASP A 179 -28.95 8.96 21.20
N SER A 180 -28.14 7.93 21.49
CA SER A 180 -28.46 6.91 22.50
C SER A 180 -27.21 6.33 23.17
N ASN A 181 -27.42 5.63 24.28
CA ASN A 181 -26.38 4.85 24.97
C ASN A 181 -26.52 3.34 24.71
N GLU A 182 -27.37 2.97 23.75
CA GLU A 182 -27.60 1.56 23.41
C GLU A 182 -26.37 0.97 22.70
N PRO A 183 -26.09 -0.34 22.87
CA PRO A 183 -25.06 -1.02 22.10
C PRO A 183 -25.33 -0.88 20.60
N LEU A 184 -24.39 -0.28 19.89
CA LEU A 184 -24.43 -0.11 18.43
C LEU A 184 -23.74 -1.28 17.73
N PHE A 185 -22.51 -1.57 18.16
CA PHE A 185 -21.72 -2.68 17.64
C PHE A 185 -21.27 -3.63 18.75
N GLU A 186 -21.17 -4.91 18.40
CA GLU A 186 -20.54 -5.95 19.20
C GLU A 186 -19.50 -6.67 18.35
N MET A 187 -18.24 -6.74 18.80
CA MET A 187 -17.24 -7.62 18.22
C MET A 187 -17.01 -8.82 19.13
N ASN A 188 -17.09 -10.02 18.60
CA ASN A 188 -16.76 -11.24 19.36
C ASN A 188 -15.26 -11.60 19.26
N ILE A 189 -14.90 -12.70 19.91
CA ILE A 189 -13.52 -13.21 19.95
C ILE A 189 -13.01 -13.74 18.59
N ASP A 190 -13.92 -14.12 17.71
CA ASP A 190 -13.63 -14.58 16.35
C ASP A 190 -13.38 -13.44 15.37
N SER A 191 -13.43 -12.18 15.86
CA SER A 191 -13.29 -10.94 15.11
C SER A 191 -14.46 -10.67 14.15
N GLU A 192 -15.65 -11.17 14.48
CA GLU A 192 -16.89 -10.87 13.76
C GLU A 192 -17.54 -9.64 14.38
N LEU A 193 -17.90 -8.65 13.56
CA LEU A 193 -18.66 -7.48 14.00
C LEU A 193 -20.15 -7.66 13.74
N PHE A 194 -20.94 -7.41 14.76
CA PHE A 194 -22.39 -7.38 14.70
C PHE A 194 -22.92 -5.96 14.90
N VAL A 195 -23.84 -5.55 14.04
CA VAL A 195 -24.63 -4.33 14.18
C VAL A 195 -25.92 -4.67 14.92
N LEU A 196 -26.17 -3.97 16.02
CA LEU A 196 -27.26 -4.29 16.96
C LEU A 196 -28.47 -3.36 16.83
N VAL A 197 -28.31 -2.23 16.11
CA VAL A 197 -29.37 -1.24 15.89
C VAL A 197 -29.95 -1.44 14.48
N PRO A 198 -31.23 -1.84 14.33
CA PRO A 198 -31.82 -2.16 13.03
C PRO A 198 -31.77 -1.05 11.99
N GLU A 199 -31.96 0.21 12.40
CA GLU A 199 -31.92 1.36 11.50
C GLU A 199 -30.54 1.55 10.88
N VAL A 200 -29.48 1.33 11.68
CA VAL A 200 -28.09 1.36 11.22
C VAL A 200 -27.81 0.16 10.32
N SER A 201 -28.33 -1.04 10.66
CA SER A 201 -28.23 -2.23 9.82
C SER A 201 -28.83 -1.99 8.43
N ASP A 202 -30.01 -1.36 8.33
CA ASP A 202 -30.66 -1.08 7.05
C ASP A 202 -29.85 -0.09 6.19
N CYS A 203 -29.29 0.96 6.79
CA CYS A 203 -28.38 1.87 6.08
C CYS A 203 -27.12 1.15 5.58
N ILE A 204 -26.55 0.25 6.38
CA ILE A 204 -25.38 -0.53 5.98
C ILE A 204 -25.71 -1.48 4.83
N LEU A 205 -26.86 -2.17 4.88
CA LEU A 205 -27.29 -3.08 3.82
C LEU A 205 -27.49 -2.37 2.48
N GLN A 206 -28.15 -1.21 2.49
CA GLN A 206 -28.27 -0.36 1.30
C GLN A 206 -26.90 0.12 0.83
N GLY A 207 -26.02 0.47 1.77
CA GLY A 207 -24.65 0.88 1.49
C GLY A 207 -23.80 -0.21 0.82
N ILE A 208 -23.92 -1.46 1.26
CA ILE A 208 -23.22 -2.60 0.66
C ILE A 208 -23.64 -2.78 -0.81
N GLU A 209 -24.95 -2.80 -1.07
CA GLU A 209 -25.48 -2.94 -2.43
C GLU A 209 -25.08 -1.75 -3.31
N TYR A 210 -25.12 -0.52 -2.77
CA TYR A 210 -24.68 0.66 -3.51
C TYR A 210 -23.18 0.62 -3.86
N GLN A 211 -22.33 0.19 -2.91
CA GLN A 211 -20.88 0.21 -3.10
C GLN A 211 -20.39 -0.93 -4.01
N ILE A 212 -20.96 -2.14 -3.87
CA ILE A 212 -20.49 -3.35 -4.57
C ILE A 212 -21.40 -3.78 -5.72
N GLY A 213 -22.69 -3.43 -5.70
CA GLY A 213 -23.67 -3.84 -6.70
C GLY A 213 -24.27 -5.22 -6.45
N VAL A 214 -23.93 -5.86 -5.33
CA VAL A 214 -24.44 -7.18 -4.94
C VAL A 214 -25.09 -7.07 -3.56
N PRO A 215 -26.37 -7.49 -3.40
CA PRO A 215 -27.06 -7.41 -2.13
C PRO A 215 -26.48 -8.40 -1.11
N TYR A 216 -26.53 -8.02 0.17
CA TYR A 216 -26.20 -8.93 1.27
C TYR A 216 -27.26 -10.03 1.36
N GLU A 217 -26.84 -11.30 1.33
CA GLU A 217 -27.78 -12.43 1.37
C GLU A 217 -28.29 -12.74 2.78
N ASN A 218 -29.62 -12.91 2.90
CA ASN A 218 -30.30 -13.35 4.12
C ASN A 218 -29.87 -12.59 5.40
N PRO A 219 -29.90 -11.24 5.42
CA PRO A 219 -29.42 -10.48 6.56
C PRO A 219 -30.34 -10.62 7.78
N ASN A 220 -29.75 -10.81 8.96
CA ASN A 220 -30.46 -10.63 10.22
C ASN A 220 -30.37 -9.16 10.67
N ARG A 221 -31.38 -8.35 10.38
CA ARG A 221 -31.38 -6.91 10.69
C ARG A 221 -31.25 -6.56 12.18
N GLN A 222 -31.69 -7.46 13.06
CA GLN A 222 -31.61 -7.24 14.51
C GLN A 222 -30.21 -7.52 15.07
N ARG A 223 -29.39 -8.27 14.34
CA ARG A 223 -28.01 -8.59 14.70
C ARG A 223 -27.23 -8.90 13.42
N LEU A 224 -26.92 -7.86 12.65
CA LEU A 224 -26.33 -7.98 11.33
C LEU A 224 -24.85 -8.31 11.46
N ASN A 225 -24.43 -9.50 11.03
CA ASN A 225 -23.00 -9.83 10.93
C ASN A 225 -22.41 -9.17 9.68
N LEU A 226 -21.27 -8.48 9.80
CA LEU A 226 -20.59 -7.87 8.65
C LEU A 226 -19.49 -8.75 8.04
N GLU A 227 -19.08 -9.83 8.72
CA GLU A 227 -17.98 -10.70 8.27
C GLU A 227 -18.15 -11.25 6.85
N PRO A 228 -19.35 -11.67 6.40
CA PRO A 228 -19.51 -12.26 5.07
C PRO A 228 -19.18 -11.30 3.92
N VAL A 229 -19.20 -10.00 4.18
CA VAL A 229 -18.95 -8.95 3.18
C VAL A 229 -17.64 -8.22 3.45
N PHE A 230 -17.45 -7.70 4.66
CA PHE A 230 -16.25 -6.92 5.04
C PHE A 230 -15.04 -7.79 5.37
N GLY A 231 -15.25 -9.08 5.64
CA GLY A 231 -14.23 -9.94 6.28
C GLY A 231 -14.11 -9.66 7.78
N LYS A 232 -13.07 -10.22 8.40
CA LYS A 232 -12.84 -10.09 9.84
C LYS A 232 -12.41 -8.68 10.23
N VAL A 233 -12.73 -8.28 11.45
CA VAL A 233 -12.18 -7.07 12.07
C VAL A 233 -10.70 -7.28 12.37
N LEU A 234 -9.85 -6.44 11.80
CA LEU A 234 -8.42 -6.42 12.08
C LEU A 234 -8.12 -5.59 13.34
N SER A 235 -8.84 -4.48 13.52
CA SER A 235 -8.68 -3.61 14.68
C SER A 235 -9.88 -2.69 14.90
N ILE A 236 -10.20 -2.39 16.17
CA ILE A 236 -11.06 -1.26 16.55
C ILE A 236 -10.17 -0.21 17.18
N ASN A 237 -10.11 0.98 16.58
CA ASN A 237 -9.30 2.08 17.10
C ASN A 237 -10.19 3.09 17.82
N THR A 238 -9.67 3.55 18.95
CA THR A 238 -10.27 4.56 19.81
C THR A 238 -9.27 5.67 20.04
N ASP A 239 -9.71 6.75 20.68
CA ASP A 239 -8.85 7.86 21.09
C ASP A 239 -7.70 7.45 22.04
N MET A 240 -7.75 6.25 22.64
CA MET A 240 -6.77 5.78 23.62
C MET A 240 -6.11 4.42 23.30
N TYR A 241 -6.77 3.58 22.51
CA TYR A 241 -6.37 2.19 22.32
C TYR A 241 -6.59 1.71 20.88
N SER A 242 -5.72 0.81 20.44
CA SER A 242 -5.99 -0.10 19.32
C SER A 242 -6.40 -1.47 19.87
N ILE A 243 -7.60 -1.93 19.52
CA ILE A 243 -8.21 -3.13 20.09
C ILE A 243 -8.21 -4.25 19.05
N HIS A 244 -7.69 -5.42 19.43
CA HIS A 244 -7.60 -6.60 18.58
C HIS A 244 -8.06 -7.86 19.32
N ALA A 245 -8.62 -8.81 18.59
CA ALA A 245 -8.93 -10.13 19.11
C ALA A 245 -7.80 -11.12 18.79
N LEU A 246 -7.35 -11.85 19.82
CA LEU A 246 -6.38 -12.92 19.71
C LEU A 246 -7.13 -14.23 19.96
N ASN A 247 -7.77 -14.74 18.90
CA ASN A 247 -8.68 -15.89 18.99
C ASN A 247 -7.95 -17.17 19.46
N ASP A 248 -6.73 -17.40 18.99
CA ASP A 248 -5.84 -18.50 19.40
C ASP A 248 -5.61 -18.52 20.93
N GLN A 249 -5.60 -17.34 21.54
CA GLN A 249 -5.36 -17.13 22.97
C GLN A 249 -6.64 -16.83 23.76
N LYS A 250 -7.79 -16.88 23.10
CA LYS A 250 -9.11 -16.62 23.68
C LYS A 250 -9.13 -15.33 24.51
N ARG A 251 -8.60 -14.25 23.94
CA ARG A 251 -8.57 -12.93 24.58
C ARG A 251 -8.78 -11.78 23.61
N ILE A 252 -9.31 -10.68 24.13
CA ILE A 252 -9.37 -9.39 23.43
C ILE A 252 -8.47 -8.42 24.18
N VAL A 253 -7.60 -7.74 23.43
CA VAL A 253 -6.56 -6.86 23.95
C VAL A 253 -6.78 -5.47 23.40
N ALA A 254 -6.77 -4.48 24.29
CA ALA A 254 -6.64 -3.07 23.95
C ALA A 254 -5.20 -2.63 24.24
N GLU A 255 -4.46 -2.41 23.16
CA GLU A 255 -3.08 -1.93 23.17
C GLU A 255 -3.06 -0.42 23.36
N GLY A 256 -2.45 0.00 24.46
CA GLY A 256 -2.40 1.38 24.93
C GLY A 256 -1.81 1.40 26.33
N THR A 257 -1.69 2.57 26.94
CA THR A 257 -1.08 2.71 28.28
C THR A 257 -2.12 3.27 29.28
N PRO A 258 -2.54 2.50 30.30
CA PRO A 258 -2.18 1.11 30.60
C PRO A 258 -2.93 0.10 29.71
N ARG A 259 -2.25 -0.99 29.33
CA ARG A 259 -2.85 -2.06 28.52
C ARG A 259 -4.08 -2.66 29.21
N ARG A 260 -5.16 -2.89 28.45
CA ARG A 260 -6.37 -3.57 28.95
C ARG A 260 -6.60 -4.87 28.19
N MET A 261 -7.14 -5.88 28.87
CA MET A 261 -7.52 -7.14 28.23
C MET A 261 -8.64 -7.84 29.00
N VAL A 262 -9.43 -8.63 28.27
CA VAL A 262 -10.43 -9.56 28.81
C VAL A 262 -10.21 -10.93 28.18
N GLU A 263 -10.42 -11.98 28.97
CA GLU A 263 -10.16 -13.37 28.58
C GLU A 263 -11.46 -14.20 28.66
N GLY A 264 -11.49 -15.29 27.90
CA GLY A 264 -12.58 -16.26 27.88
C GLY A 264 -13.40 -16.22 26.58
N GLU A 265 -14.10 -17.31 26.27
CA GLU A 265 -14.91 -17.46 25.04
C GLU A 265 -16.05 -16.43 24.91
N ASN A 266 -16.47 -15.83 26.03
CA ASN A 266 -17.48 -14.77 26.05
C ASN A 266 -16.88 -13.35 26.02
N ALA A 267 -15.58 -13.22 25.79
CA ALA A 267 -14.92 -11.94 25.61
C ALA A 267 -15.47 -11.23 24.36
N LYS A 268 -15.82 -9.96 24.52
CA LYS A 268 -16.34 -9.12 23.45
C LYS A 268 -15.95 -7.65 23.60
N VAL A 269 -16.04 -6.91 22.52
CA VAL A 269 -16.01 -5.44 22.51
C VAL A 269 -17.43 -4.96 22.28
N ILE A 270 -17.90 -4.02 23.10
CA ILE A 270 -19.17 -3.33 22.90
C ILE A 270 -18.87 -1.87 22.62
N ILE A 271 -19.44 -1.37 21.53
CA ILE A 271 -19.39 0.05 21.16
C ILE A 271 -20.82 0.57 21.28
N GLN A 272 -21.03 1.55 22.13
CA GLN A 272 -22.32 2.21 22.31
C GLN A 272 -22.53 3.27 21.21
N ALA A 273 -23.78 3.67 20.95
CA ALA A 273 -24.08 4.67 19.92
C ALA A 273 -23.42 6.03 20.18
N ASN A 274 -23.25 6.41 21.45
CA ASN A 274 -22.44 7.56 21.88
C ASN A 274 -20.91 7.39 21.71
N ARG A 275 -20.47 6.30 21.04
CA ARG A 275 -19.07 5.89 20.78
C ARG A 275 -18.29 5.28 21.94
N ASN A 276 -18.83 5.26 23.16
CA ASN A 276 -18.14 4.64 24.29
C ASN A 276 -17.86 3.17 23.97
N THR A 277 -16.59 2.82 24.00
CA THR A 277 -16.10 1.49 23.67
C THR A 277 -15.63 0.82 24.95
N ALA A 278 -16.02 -0.44 25.16
CA ALA A 278 -15.59 -1.21 26.32
C ALA A 278 -15.33 -2.68 25.96
N LEU A 279 -14.33 -3.26 26.62
CA LEU A 279 -14.06 -4.69 26.60
C LEU A 279 -14.89 -5.32 27.71
N THR A 280 -15.61 -6.39 27.39
CA THR A 280 -16.52 -7.04 28.31
C THR A 280 -16.35 -8.55 28.31
N ASN A 281 -16.44 -9.12 29.49
CA ASN A 281 -16.77 -10.52 29.73
C ASN A 281 -17.71 -10.54 30.97
N SER A 282 -17.31 -11.14 32.08
CA SER A 282 -17.89 -10.93 33.42
C SER A 282 -17.53 -9.58 34.06
N VAL A 283 -16.52 -8.88 33.52
CA VAL A 283 -16.07 -7.54 33.93
C VAL A 283 -16.15 -6.59 32.73
N ARG A 284 -16.50 -5.33 32.97
CA ARG A 284 -16.50 -4.25 31.96
C ARG A 284 -15.26 -3.37 32.16
N LYS A 285 -14.46 -3.21 31.11
CA LYS A 285 -13.28 -2.33 31.08
C LYS A 285 -13.46 -1.32 29.94
N GLU A 286 -13.63 -0.05 30.28
CA GLU A 286 -13.73 1.03 29.27
C GLU A 286 -12.47 1.08 28.39
N ALA A 287 -12.60 1.57 27.17
CA ALA A 287 -11.52 1.61 26.19
C ALA A 287 -11.62 2.82 25.26
N GLY A 288 -12.18 3.93 25.76
CA GLY A 288 -12.21 5.19 25.03
C GLY A 288 -13.38 5.33 24.06
N LEU A 289 -13.28 6.32 23.18
CA LEU A 289 -14.28 6.66 22.18
C LEU A 289 -13.86 6.12 20.82
N LEU A 290 -14.79 5.44 20.12
CA LEU A 290 -14.55 4.92 18.78
C LEU A 290 -14.07 6.01 17.82
N GLU A 291 -12.98 5.73 17.12
CA GLU A 291 -12.50 6.49 15.94
C GLU A 291 -12.69 5.70 14.65
N SER A 292 -12.41 4.39 14.68
CA SER A 292 -12.59 3.53 13.51
C SER A 292 -12.71 2.04 13.83
N ILE A 293 -13.24 1.29 12.87
CA ILE A 293 -13.21 -0.17 12.81
C ILE A 293 -12.60 -0.55 11.46
N ILE A 294 -11.46 -1.24 11.49
CA ILE A 294 -10.73 -1.69 10.30
C ILE A 294 -11.04 -3.16 10.07
N PHE A 295 -11.44 -3.50 8.85
CA PHE A 295 -11.70 -4.86 8.39
C PHE A 295 -10.66 -5.29 7.35
N GLU A 296 -10.67 -6.58 7.00
CA GLU A 296 -9.88 -7.11 5.88
C GLU A 296 -10.17 -6.37 4.56
N ASN A 297 -11.45 -6.06 4.28
CA ASN A 297 -11.87 -5.53 2.98
C ASN A 297 -12.55 -4.14 3.07
N GLY A 298 -12.38 -3.42 4.17
CA GLY A 298 -13.05 -2.13 4.35
C GLY A 298 -12.79 -1.46 5.69
N VAL A 299 -13.47 -0.35 5.91
CA VAL A 299 -13.33 0.46 7.13
C VAL A 299 -14.63 1.19 7.47
N ILE A 300 -14.88 1.36 8.76
CA ILE A 300 -15.88 2.29 9.32
C ILE A 300 -15.10 3.36 10.09
N ILE A 301 -15.31 4.64 9.80
CA ILE A 301 -14.63 5.77 10.46
C ILE A 301 -15.66 6.74 11.02
N TYR A 302 -15.45 7.20 12.25
CA TYR A 302 -16.26 8.27 12.82
C TYR A 302 -15.86 9.64 12.27
N ARG A 303 -16.85 10.40 11.82
CA ARG A 303 -16.74 11.77 11.33
C ARG A 303 -17.26 12.75 12.39
N PRO A 304 -16.37 13.52 13.06
CA PRO A 304 -16.76 14.32 14.23
C PRO A 304 -17.60 15.55 13.92
N ASP A 305 -17.45 16.16 12.75
CA ASP A 305 -18.13 17.40 12.37
C ASP A 305 -19.63 17.19 12.08
N THR A 306 -20.01 16.02 11.58
CA THR A 306 -21.41 15.69 11.24
C THR A 306 -22.03 14.64 12.15
N HIS A 307 -21.26 14.05 13.07
CA HIS A 307 -21.70 12.94 13.92
C HIS A 307 -22.20 11.72 13.11
N GLU A 308 -21.44 11.36 12.08
CA GLU A 308 -21.76 10.26 11.16
C GLU A 308 -20.64 9.20 11.18
N LEU A 309 -21.00 7.98 10.80
CA LEU A 309 -20.06 6.95 10.39
C LEU A 309 -19.87 7.02 8.87
N ILE A 310 -18.63 7.08 8.41
CA ILE A 310 -18.26 6.87 7.02
C ILE A 310 -17.89 5.40 6.87
N ILE A 311 -18.60 4.70 6.00
CA ILE A 311 -18.41 3.28 5.74
C ILE A 311 -17.91 3.11 4.32
N TRP A 312 -16.70 2.59 4.20
CA TRP A 312 -16.10 2.26 2.92
C TRP A 312 -15.81 0.77 2.86
N LEU A 313 -16.55 0.09 1.99
CA LEU A 313 -16.31 -1.28 1.59
C LEU A 313 -15.42 -1.23 0.36
N LYS A 314 -14.11 -1.48 0.54
CA LYS A 314 -13.10 -1.40 -0.51
C LYS A 314 -13.34 -2.47 -1.57
N ARG A 315 -13.56 -3.69 -1.11
CA ARG A 315 -13.93 -4.87 -1.89
C ARG A 315 -14.83 -5.77 -1.04
N SER A 316 -15.44 -6.79 -1.61
CA SER A 316 -16.31 -7.70 -0.87
C SER A 316 -15.84 -9.13 -0.96
N LYS A 317 -15.66 -9.76 0.20
CA LYS A 317 -15.36 -11.21 0.31
C LYS A 317 -16.45 -12.06 -0.35
N ALA A 318 -17.67 -11.56 -0.43
CA ALA A 318 -18.78 -12.23 -1.07
C ALA A 318 -18.64 -12.33 -2.60
N VAL A 319 -17.86 -11.44 -3.23
CA VAL A 319 -17.74 -11.38 -4.70
C VAL A 319 -16.37 -11.81 -5.21
N ASP A 320 -15.34 -11.81 -4.37
CA ASP A 320 -14.02 -12.37 -4.74
C ASP A 320 -14.15 -13.80 -5.28
N VAL A 321 -13.49 -14.07 -6.41
CA VAL A 321 -13.58 -15.36 -7.09
C VAL A 321 -12.18 -15.97 -7.32
N PRO A 322 -11.95 -17.23 -6.93
CA PRO A 322 -10.73 -17.94 -7.27
C PRO A 322 -10.61 -18.20 -8.77
N GLN A 323 -9.38 -18.20 -9.29
CA GLN A 323 -9.11 -18.47 -10.71
C GLN A 323 -9.68 -19.83 -11.16
N ASP A 324 -9.67 -20.86 -10.30
CA ASP A 324 -10.15 -22.21 -10.64
C ASP A 324 -11.66 -22.25 -10.96
N PHE A 325 -12.41 -21.22 -10.54
CA PHE A 325 -13.84 -21.10 -10.84
C PHE A 325 -14.09 -20.43 -12.19
N ILE A 326 -13.04 -19.94 -12.86
CA ILE A 326 -13.13 -19.22 -14.13
C ILE A 326 -12.67 -20.13 -15.26
N GLY A 327 -13.57 -20.39 -16.20
CA GLY A 327 -13.30 -21.15 -17.43
C GLY A 327 -13.04 -20.27 -18.66
N GLY A 328 -13.28 -18.96 -18.56
CA GLY A 328 -13.18 -18.05 -19.70
C GLY A 328 -13.42 -16.60 -19.32
N VAL A 329 -13.19 -15.70 -20.26
CA VAL A 329 -13.51 -14.28 -20.16
C VAL A 329 -14.03 -13.79 -21.51
N ARG A 330 -14.95 -12.83 -21.49
CA ARG A 330 -15.43 -12.15 -22.70
C ARG A 330 -15.52 -10.66 -22.48
N LEU A 331 -15.32 -9.90 -23.54
CA LEU A 331 -15.56 -8.46 -23.55
C LEU A 331 -16.89 -8.13 -24.23
N LYS A 332 -17.47 -6.99 -23.84
CA LYS A 332 -18.61 -6.38 -24.53
C LYS A 332 -18.34 -4.89 -24.73
N PRO A 333 -18.73 -4.31 -25.89
CA PRO A 333 -18.61 -2.89 -26.13
C PRO A 333 -19.51 -2.11 -25.16
N GLU A 334 -18.98 -1.03 -24.61
CA GLU A 334 -19.68 -0.09 -23.74
C GLU A 334 -19.20 1.33 -24.03
N GLU A 335 -19.88 2.33 -23.46
CA GLU A 335 -19.45 3.73 -23.54
C GLU A 335 -19.53 4.38 -22.15
N VAL A 336 -18.61 5.30 -21.87
CA VAL A 336 -18.61 6.14 -20.67
C VAL A 336 -18.76 7.59 -21.07
N ILE A 337 -19.63 8.34 -20.43
CA ILE A 337 -19.64 9.79 -20.62
C ILE A 337 -18.62 10.43 -19.68
N ASN A 338 -17.62 11.10 -20.24
CA ASN A 338 -16.69 11.91 -19.46
C ASN A 338 -17.45 13.11 -18.86
N PRO A 339 -17.50 13.27 -17.52
CA PRO A 339 -18.31 14.31 -16.88
C PRO A 339 -17.78 15.74 -17.11
N GLU A 340 -16.50 15.90 -17.46
CA GLU A 340 -15.89 17.22 -17.69
C GLU A 340 -16.09 17.69 -19.13
N THR A 341 -15.89 16.80 -20.10
CA THR A 341 -15.96 17.13 -21.53
C THR A 341 -17.31 16.81 -22.16
N MET A 342 -18.16 16.03 -21.47
CA MET A 342 -19.40 15.44 -21.99
C MET A 342 -19.20 14.55 -23.22
N CYS A 343 -17.95 14.18 -23.53
CA CYS A 343 -17.65 13.27 -24.64
C CYS A 343 -17.94 11.82 -24.24
N PRO A 344 -18.59 11.04 -25.11
CA PRO A 344 -18.60 9.59 -24.97
C PRO A 344 -17.18 9.09 -25.20
N GLU A 345 -16.69 8.27 -24.28
CA GLU A 345 -15.41 7.61 -24.31
C GLU A 345 -15.60 6.12 -24.65
N PRO A 346 -14.79 5.57 -25.56
CA PRO A 346 -14.82 4.15 -25.86
C PRO A 346 -14.45 3.33 -24.61
N ALA A 347 -15.31 2.37 -24.27
CA ALA A 347 -15.16 1.53 -23.10
C ALA A 347 -15.52 0.08 -23.42
N PHE A 348 -15.29 -0.80 -22.44
CA PHE A 348 -15.67 -2.20 -22.54
C PHE A 348 -16.05 -2.73 -21.16
N SER A 349 -16.94 -3.71 -21.10
CA SER A 349 -17.17 -4.51 -19.90
C SER A 349 -16.46 -5.84 -19.99
N ILE A 350 -16.03 -6.36 -18.84
CA ILE A 350 -15.43 -7.69 -18.69
C ILE A 350 -16.51 -8.61 -18.09
N GLU A 351 -16.67 -9.79 -18.67
CA GLU A 351 -17.52 -10.85 -18.14
C GLU A 351 -16.68 -12.12 -17.96
N ALA A 352 -16.57 -12.59 -16.72
CA ALA A 352 -15.97 -13.88 -16.40
C ALA A 352 -16.97 -15.01 -16.71
N LEU A 353 -16.49 -16.10 -17.28
CA LEU A 353 -17.29 -17.30 -17.55
C LEU A 353 -16.93 -18.38 -16.54
N PRO A 354 -17.91 -19.07 -15.93
CA PRO A 354 -17.62 -20.07 -14.93
C PRO A 354 -17.03 -21.34 -15.56
N SER A 355 -16.14 -22.02 -14.83
CA SER A 355 -15.56 -23.30 -15.24
C SER A 355 -16.59 -24.43 -15.26
N ALA A 356 -17.64 -24.32 -14.44
CA ALA A 356 -18.82 -25.18 -14.46
C ALA A 356 -20.11 -24.37 -14.69
N SER A 357 -21.08 -24.93 -15.42
CA SER A 357 -22.33 -24.23 -15.77
C SER A 357 -23.35 -24.11 -14.64
N GLY A 358 -23.07 -24.63 -13.44
CA GLY A 358 -24.00 -24.60 -12.30
C GLY A 358 -23.32 -24.84 -10.95
N GLY A 359 -24.11 -24.72 -9.88
CA GLY A 359 -23.62 -24.91 -8.50
C GLY A 359 -22.98 -23.65 -7.92
N TYR A 360 -22.17 -23.85 -6.88
CA TYR A 360 -21.55 -22.76 -6.12
C TYR A 360 -20.56 -21.92 -6.95
N GLU A 361 -19.82 -22.56 -7.87
CA GLU A 361 -18.85 -21.89 -8.76
C GLU A 361 -19.56 -20.90 -9.69
N ALA A 362 -20.60 -21.36 -10.41
CA ALA A 362 -21.39 -20.50 -11.28
C ALA A 362 -22.07 -19.36 -10.51
N TYR A 363 -22.60 -19.64 -9.31
CA TYR A 363 -23.18 -18.62 -8.44
C TYR A 363 -22.15 -17.55 -8.05
N LYS A 364 -20.93 -17.95 -7.68
CA LYS A 364 -19.84 -17.02 -7.32
C LYS A 364 -19.40 -16.16 -8.49
N VAL A 365 -19.20 -16.77 -9.67
CA VAL A 365 -18.85 -16.03 -10.89
C VAL A 365 -19.96 -15.06 -11.31
N ASN A 366 -21.23 -15.44 -11.17
CA ASN A 366 -22.36 -14.53 -11.44
C ASN A 366 -22.38 -13.34 -10.49
N SER A 367 -22.13 -13.55 -9.20
CA SER A 367 -22.03 -12.48 -8.21
C SER A 367 -20.84 -11.56 -8.49
N PHE A 368 -19.70 -12.14 -8.88
CA PHE A 368 -18.53 -11.39 -9.34
C PHE A 368 -18.84 -10.53 -10.58
N ASN A 369 -19.55 -11.08 -11.57
CA ASN A 369 -19.96 -10.34 -12.76
C ASN A 369 -20.93 -9.19 -12.46
N GLN A 370 -21.84 -9.36 -11.49
CA GLN A 370 -22.70 -8.27 -11.01
C GLN A 370 -21.86 -7.14 -10.38
N ALA A 371 -20.86 -7.50 -9.57
CA ALA A 371 -19.93 -6.53 -9.02
C ALA A 371 -19.10 -5.83 -10.09
N LEU A 372 -18.62 -6.57 -11.10
CA LEU A 372 -17.88 -6.01 -12.25
C LEU A 372 -18.73 -5.01 -13.04
N GLN A 373 -20.02 -5.29 -13.25
CA GLN A 373 -20.93 -4.35 -13.91
C GLN A 373 -21.07 -3.04 -13.12
N ASN A 374 -21.04 -3.12 -11.79
CA ASN A 374 -21.12 -1.93 -10.93
C ASN A 374 -19.79 -1.15 -10.85
N ALA A 375 -18.65 -1.80 -11.06
CA ALA A 375 -17.33 -1.16 -11.07
C ALA A 375 -16.90 -0.65 -12.47
N GLY A 376 -17.39 -1.30 -13.52
CA GLY A 376 -17.19 -0.91 -14.91
C GLY A 376 -18.18 0.17 -15.38
N PRO A 377 -18.25 0.39 -16.70
CA PRO A 377 -17.36 -0.17 -17.73
C PRO A 377 -15.93 0.39 -17.61
N PHE A 378 -14.96 -0.24 -18.29
CA PHE A 378 -13.54 0.06 -18.15
C PHE A 378 -13.00 0.80 -19.39
N THR A 379 -12.11 1.76 -19.15
CA THR A 379 -11.43 2.56 -20.18
C THR A 379 -9.91 2.37 -20.13
N VAL A 380 -9.40 1.65 -19.13
CA VAL A 380 -7.98 1.37 -18.93
C VAL A 380 -7.75 -0.13 -18.76
N LEU A 381 -6.72 -0.66 -19.43
CA LEU A 381 -6.17 -2.00 -19.21
C LEU A 381 -4.71 -1.89 -18.79
N GLU A 382 -4.30 -2.65 -17.80
CA GLU A 382 -2.93 -2.65 -17.29
C GLU A 382 -2.34 -4.06 -17.23
N THR A 383 -1.19 -4.23 -17.88
CA THR A 383 -0.30 -5.39 -17.77
C THR A 383 0.95 -4.99 -16.99
N PRO A 384 1.87 -5.93 -16.67
CA PRO A 384 3.15 -5.59 -16.08
C PRO A 384 3.93 -4.58 -16.93
N THR A 385 3.97 -4.77 -18.25
CA THR A 385 4.81 -3.91 -19.11
C THR A 385 4.06 -2.77 -19.79
N ARG A 386 2.72 -2.79 -19.86
CA ARG A 386 1.95 -1.80 -20.63
C ARG A 386 0.70 -1.30 -19.91
N ARG A 387 0.34 -0.06 -20.18
CA ARG A 387 -0.99 0.50 -19.90
C ARG A 387 -1.63 0.96 -21.19
N PHE A 388 -2.85 0.52 -21.45
CA PHE A 388 -3.70 0.97 -22.54
C PHE A 388 -4.80 1.86 -21.95
N ILE A 389 -4.99 3.04 -22.52
CA ILE A 389 -5.99 4.02 -22.09
C ILE A 389 -6.79 4.41 -23.32
N PHE A 390 -8.11 4.33 -23.21
CA PHE A 390 -9.07 4.77 -24.21
C PHE A 390 -9.80 5.98 -23.64
N PHE A 391 -9.81 7.09 -24.37
CA PHE A 391 -10.38 8.34 -23.87
C PHE A 391 -10.75 9.25 -25.05
N SER A 392 -11.52 10.29 -24.78
CA SER A 392 -11.97 11.21 -25.83
C SER A 392 -11.68 12.66 -25.48
N ARG A 393 -11.34 13.46 -26.49
CA ARG A 393 -11.08 14.90 -26.35
C ARG A 393 -12.11 15.70 -27.11
N TYR A 394 -12.60 16.75 -26.47
CA TYR A 394 -13.40 17.77 -27.14
C TYR A 394 -12.48 18.69 -27.96
N GLU A 395 -12.50 18.56 -29.29
CA GLU A 395 -11.67 19.32 -30.21
C GLU A 395 -12.52 20.14 -31.20
N PRO A 396 -12.93 21.36 -30.80
CA PRO A 396 -13.71 22.22 -31.68
C PRO A 396 -12.81 22.76 -32.81
N ASP A 397 -13.11 22.37 -34.04
CA ASP A 397 -12.39 22.82 -35.25
C ASP A 397 -13.13 23.94 -36.01
N GLY A 398 -14.20 24.48 -35.40
CA GLY A 398 -15.08 25.48 -35.98
C GLY A 398 -16.11 24.93 -36.99
N LYS A 399 -16.14 23.61 -37.23
CA LYS A 399 -17.11 22.94 -38.12
C LYS A 399 -18.02 21.95 -37.39
N CYS A 400 -17.56 21.34 -36.31
CA CYS A 400 -18.36 20.49 -35.44
C CYS A 400 -19.02 21.29 -34.31
N VAL A 401 -20.16 20.83 -33.79
CA VAL A 401 -20.82 21.37 -32.58
C VAL A 401 -21.28 20.21 -31.70
N GLY A 402 -21.01 20.27 -30.40
CA GLY A 402 -21.40 19.22 -29.45
C GLY A 402 -20.59 17.93 -29.60
N ILE A 403 -21.24 16.78 -29.45
CA ILE A 403 -20.59 15.45 -29.41
C ILE A 403 -19.80 15.15 -30.69
N GLU A 404 -20.14 15.76 -31.82
CA GLU A 404 -19.41 15.60 -33.09
C GLU A 404 -17.97 16.16 -33.05
N CYS A 405 -17.64 16.97 -32.05
CA CYS A 405 -16.27 17.43 -31.80
C CYS A 405 -15.46 16.49 -30.91
N CYS A 406 -16.08 15.44 -30.38
CA CYS A 406 -15.39 14.45 -29.58
C CYS A 406 -14.60 13.53 -30.51
N LYS A 407 -13.29 13.49 -30.31
CA LYS A 407 -12.41 12.55 -31.00
C LYS A 407 -11.86 11.56 -29.99
N ASP A 408 -11.93 10.30 -30.36
CA ASP A 408 -11.44 9.20 -29.56
C ASP A 408 -9.93 9.02 -29.77
N TYR A 409 -9.25 8.64 -28.71
CA TYR A 409 -7.81 8.46 -28.66
C TYR A 409 -7.46 7.16 -27.96
N ILE A 410 -6.39 6.53 -28.44
CA ILE A 410 -5.68 5.50 -27.70
C ILE A 410 -4.38 6.09 -27.18
N ARG A 411 -4.06 5.82 -25.91
CA ARG A 411 -2.74 6.02 -25.34
C ARG A 411 -2.19 4.68 -24.86
N ILE A 412 -0.97 4.36 -25.28
CA ILE A 412 -0.24 3.17 -24.85
C ILE A 412 1.04 3.63 -24.17
N ILE A 413 1.19 3.26 -22.90
CA ILE A 413 2.38 3.58 -22.10
C ILE A 413 3.18 2.31 -21.93
N ASN A 414 4.43 2.31 -22.37
CA ASN A 414 5.39 1.27 -22.01
C ASN A 414 5.96 1.59 -20.62
N LYS A 415 5.68 0.74 -19.63
CA LYS A 415 6.07 0.95 -18.23
C LYS A 415 7.55 0.72 -17.99
N GLU A 416 8.21 -0.08 -18.83
CA GLU A 416 9.64 -0.34 -18.74
C GLU A 416 10.47 0.82 -19.30
N THR A 417 10.05 1.38 -20.44
CA THR A 417 10.81 2.45 -21.12
C THR A 417 10.31 3.85 -20.80
N GLY A 418 9.08 3.99 -20.28
CA GLY A 418 8.39 5.27 -20.12
C GLY A 418 7.90 5.88 -21.44
N GLU A 419 8.02 5.18 -22.57
CA GLU A 419 7.55 5.68 -23.87
C GLU A 419 6.02 5.76 -23.89
N VAL A 420 5.51 6.92 -24.31
CA VAL A 420 4.07 7.18 -24.45
C VAL A 420 3.75 7.30 -25.94
N TYR A 421 2.96 6.35 -26.43
CA TYR A 421 2.32 6.44 -27.73
C TYR A 421 0.90 6.98 -27.56
N GLU A 422 0.50 7.96 -28.37
CA GLU A 422 -0.86 8.49 -28.38
C GLU A 422 -1.27 8.80 -29.83
N ALA A 423 -2.47 8.36 -30.22
CA ALA A 423 -3.00 8.61 -31.56
C ALA A 423 -4.55 8.69 -31.56
N PRO A 424 -5.15 9.50 -32.46
CA PRO A 424 -6.59 9.46 -32.69
C PRO A 424 -7.03 8.11 -33.26
N ILE A 425 -8.23 7.67 -32.91
CA ILE A 425 -8.82 6.41 -33.35
C ILE A 425 -9.70 6.65 -34.60
N GLU A 426 -9.51 5.83 -35.64
CA GLU A 426 -10.41 5.77 -36.81
C GLU A 426 -11.52 4.72 -36.62
N SER A 427 -11.19 3.59 -36.00
CA SER A 427 -12.17 2.55 -35.66
C SER A 427 -11.82 1.87 -34.34
N PHE A 428 -12.83 1.64 -33.51
CA PHE A 428 -12.76 0.91 -32.25
C PHE A 428 -13.81 -0.19 -32.27
N GLU A 429 -13.38 -1.45 -32.29
CA GLU A 429 -14.28 -2.61 -32.30
C GLU A 429 -13.96 -3.52 -31.10
N VAL A 430 -14.96 -3.77 -30.25
CA VAL A 430 -14.85 -4.74 -29.15
C VAL A 430 -15.57 -6.01 -29.55
N THR A 431 -14.81 -7.12 -29.58
CA THR A 431 -15.31 -8.47 -29.79
C THR A 431 -15.27 -9.24 -28.46
N PRO A 432 -15.97 -10.39 -28.34
CA PRO A 432 -15.85 -11.22 -27.15
C PRO A 432 -14.40 -11.62 -26.82
N GLU A 433 -13.53 -11.72 -27.83
CA GLU A 433 -12.13 -12.14 -27.70
C GLU A 433 -11.15 -10.99 -27.47
N GLY A 434 -11.54 -9.72 -27.68
CA GLY A 434 -10.60 -8.61 -27.56
C GLY A 434 -11.09 -7.28 -28.12
N ILE A 435 -10.15 -6.35 -28.28
CA ILE A 435 -10.37 -5.01 -28.79
C ILE A 435 -9.48 -4.82 -30.03
N HIS A 436 -10.08 -4.40 -31.14
CA HIS A 436 -9.43 -4.11 -32.40
C HIS A 436 -9.53 -2.61 -32.69
N ILE A 437 -8.37 -1.96 -32.83
CA ILE A 437 -8.29 -0.50 -33.00
C ILE A 437 -7.45 -0.21 -34.23
N LYS A 438 -7.99 0.64 -35.11
CA LYS A 438 -7.23 1.26 -36.19
C LYS A 438 -7.07 2.73 -35.88
N ASP A 439 -5.83 3.22 -35.83
CA ASP A 439 -5.55 4.62 -35.58
C ASP A 439 -5.50 5.46 -36.86
N ALA A 440 -5.49 6.79 -36.71
CA ALA A 440 -5.39 7.74 -37.81
C ALA A 440 -4.06 7.70 -38.57
N ASN A 441 -3.06 6.99 -38.04
CA ASN A 441 -1.78 6.74 -38.71
C ASN A 441 -1.81 5.43 -39.53
N GLY A 442 -2.95 4.72 -39.56
CA GLY A 442 -3.13 3.45 -40.24
C GLY A 442 -2.51 2.25 -39.50
N ARG A 443 -2.14 2.39 -38.22
CA ARG A 443 -1.64 1.27 -37.41
C ARG A 443 -2.80 0.52 -36.77
N GLU A 444 -2.63 -0.79 -36.68
CA GLU A 444 -3.57 -1.68 -36.00
C GLU A 444 -3.06 -2.06 -34.60
N HIS A 445 -3.96 -1.99 -33.63
CA HIS A 445 -3.75 -2.38 -32.25
C HIS A 445 -4.79 -3.44 -31.89
N ASN A 446 -4.35 -4.68 -31.80
CA ASN A 446 -5.17 -5.84 -31.45
C ASN A 446 -4.85 -6.24 -30.01
N ILE A 447 -5.82 -6.10 -29.12
CA ILE A 447 -5.70 -6.40 -27.69
C ILE A 447 -6.64 -7.57 -27.38
N GLY A 448 -6.15 -8.79 -27.49
CA GLY A 448 -6.88 -9.99 -27.12
C GLY A 448 -6.93 -10.18 -25.61
N VAL A 449 -8.06 -10.68 -25.08
CA VAL A 449 -8.22 -11.01 -23.66
C VAL A 449 -8.69 -12.45 -23.51
N THR A 450 -7.97 -13.24 -22.72
CA THR A 450 -8.26 -14.67 -22.50
C THR A 450 -8.19 -15.00 -21.00
N ALA A 451 -8.61 -16.21 -20.62
CA ALA A 451 -8.51 -16.72 -19.25
C ALA A 451 -7.79 -18.07 -19.22
N GLU A 452 -6.47 -18.08 -19.43
CA GLU A 452 -5.66 -19.31 -19.47
C GLU A 452 -5.54 -19.90 -18.06
N ASP A 453 -6.03 -21.13 -17.86
CA ASP A 453 -6.13 -21.77 -16.54
C ASP A 453 -6.77 -20.87 -15.47
N GLY A 454 -7.79 -20.10 -15.88
CA GLY A 454 -8.50 -19.16 -15.01
C GLY A 454 -7.74 -17.85 -14.72
N ARG A 455 -6.54 -17.65 -15.30
CA ARG A 455 -5.76 -16.41 -15.17
C ARG A 455 -6.12 -15.46 -16.30
N PRO A 456 -6.43 -14.18 -16.02
CA PRO A 456 -6.75 -13.24 -17.08
C PRO A 456 -5.47 -12.86 -17.81
N MET A 457 -5.43 -13.05 -19.12
CA MET A 457 -4.27 -12.77 -19.97
C MET A 457 -4.65 -11.76 -21.05
N VAL A 458 -3.70 -10.90 -21.40
CA VAL A 458 -3.78 -9.92 -22.47
C VAL A 458 -2.74 -10.27 -23.53
N ILE A 459 -3.16 -10.31 -24.78
CA ILE A 459 -2.31 -10.53 -25.94
C ILE A 459 -2.35 -9.27 -26.80
N TYR A 460 -1.24 -8.54 -26.87
CA TYR A 460 -1.17 -7.32 -27.66
C TYR A 460 -0.38 -7.54 -28.96
N ASN A 461 -1.05 -7.44 -30.10
CA ASN A 461 -0.48 -7.69 -31.42
C ASN A 461 0.32 -9.02 -31.47
N ASN A 462 1.63 -8.94 -31.68
CA ASN A 462 2.52 -10.11 -31.74
C ASN A 462 3.40 -10.24 -30.48
N TYR A 463 3.09 -9.52 -29.41
CA TYR A 463 3.81 -9.65 -28.13
C TYR A 463 3.34 -10.91 -27.38
N PRO A 464 4.21 -11.49 -26.53
CA PRO A 464 3.82 -12.60 -25.66
C PRO A 464 2.61 -12.25 -24.78
N PRO A 465 1.74 -13.22 -24.45
CA PRO A 465 0.66 -13.01 -23.49
C PRO A 465 1.20 -12.56 -22.14
N GLU A 466 0.56 -11.56 -21.54
CA GLU A 466 0.87 -11.05 -20.21
C GLU A 466 -0.37 -11.11 -19.31
N PRO A 467 -0.24 -11.29 -17.99
CA PRO A 467 -1.40 -11.24 -17.11
C PRO A 467 -2.04 -9.84 -17.14
N LEU A 468 -3.37 -9.78 -17.19
CA LEU A 468 -4.12 -8.56 -16.90
C LEU A 468 -4.00 -8.29 -15.40
N VAL A 469 -3.24 -7.26 -15.04
CA VAL A 469 -3.03 -6.89 -13.64
C VAL A 469 -4.24 -6.12 -13.13
N SER A 470 -4.73 -5.16 -13.90
CA SER A 470 -5.96 -4.42 -13.55
C SER A 470 -6.69 -3.88 -14.77
N ALA A 471 -7.98 -3.60 -14.59
CA ALA A 471 -8.78 -2.78 -15.49
C ALA A 471 -9.46 -1.68 -14.67
N GLN A 472 -9.52 -0.47 -15.20
CA GLN A 472 -10.05 0.68 -14.45
C GLN A 472 -11.10 1.44 -15.25
N GLY A 473 -12.12 1.91 -14.54
CA GLY A 473 -13.23 2.68 -15.07
C GLY A 473 -13.60 3.84 -14.14
N PRO A 474 -14.60 4.64 -14.50
CA PRO A 474 -15.04 5.79 -13.69
C PRO A 474 -15.63 5.38 -12.34
N ASN A 475 -16.15 4.14 -12.25
CA ASN A 475 -16.94 3.65 -11.12
C ASN A 475 -16.16 2.74 -10.15
N GLY A 476 -14.96 2.28 -10.55
CA GLY A 476 -14.17 1.32 -9.78
C GLY A 476 -13.11 0.64 -10.62
N SER A 477 -12.60 -0.48 -10.12
CA SER A 477 -11.56 -1.24 -10.78
C SER A 477 -11.72 -2.75 -10.59
N PHE A 478 -11.16 -3.49 -11.53
CA PHE A 478 -10.89 -4.91 -11.45
C PHE A 478 -9.39 -5.11 -11.28
N TRP A 479 -8.96 -6.13 -10.54
CA TRP A 479 -7.58 -6.59 -10.54
C TRP A 479 -7.41 -8.07 -10.22
N TYR A 480 -6.27 -8.63 -10.59
CA TYR A 480 -5.92 -10.03 -10.36
C TYR A 480 -4.71 -10.16 -9.44
N ASP A 481 -4.85 -10.94 -8.36
CA ASP A 481 -3.76 -11.30 -7.45
C ASP A 481 -3.10 -12.60 -7.93
N PRO A 482 -1.92 -12.54 -8.59
CA PRO A 482 -1.22 -13.73 -9.06
C PRO A 482 -0.59 -14.55 -7.92
N GLU A 483 -0.36 -13.96 -6.74
CA GLU A 483 0.21 -14.70 -5.60
C GLU A 483 -0.86 -15.60 -4.97
N LYS A 484 -2.12 -15.15 -4.94
CA LYS A 484 -3.25 -15.91 -4.36
C LYS A 484 -4.11 -16.63 -5.41
N GLY A 485 -3.99 -16.28 -6.69
CA GLY A 485 -4.86 -16.79 -7.74
C GLY A 485 -6.31 -16.30 -7.60
N MET A 486 -6.49 -15.03 -7.22
CA MET A 486 -7.80 -14.45 -6.90
C MET A 486 -8.12 -13.27 -7.83
N TRP A 487 -9.37 -13.17 -8.24
CA TRP A 487 -9.91 -12.03 -8.99
C TRP A 487 -10.71 -11.15 -8.03
N HIS A 488 -10.44 -9.84 -8.10
CA HIS A 488 -10.99 -8.85 -7.18
C HIS A 488 -11.72 -7.75 -7.95
N VAL A 489 -12.85 -7.30 -7.38
CA VAL A 489 -13.52 -6.07 -7.79
C VAL A 489 -13.42 -5.07 -6.66
N GLU A 490 -13.00 -3.85 -6.98
CA GLU A 490 -12.78 -2.78 -6.02
C GLU A 490 -13.67 -1.56 -6.29
N ASN A 491 -14.23 -1.05 -5.20
CA ASN A 491 -14.90 0.24 -5.12
C ASN A 491 -13.85 1.35 -4.89
N ALA A 492 -12.89 1.43 -5.80
CA ALA A 492 -11.81 2.42 -5.77
C ALA A 492 -11.34 2.78 -7.18
N GLN A 493 -10.87 4.01 -7.38
CA GLN A 493 -9.89 4.28 -8.44
C GLN A 493 -8.54 3.80 -7.96
N LEU A 494 -7.79 3.13 -8.84
CA LEU A 494 -6.39 2.79 -8.59
C LEU A 494 -5.50 3.85 -9.22
N LEU A 495 -4.96 4.76 -8.42
CA LEU A 495 -3.93 5.66 -8.90
C LEU A 495 -2.59 4.90 -8.87
N PRO A 496 -2.02 4.50 -10.02
CA PRO A 496 -0.94 3.54 -10.02
C PRO A 496 0.36 4.16 -9.51
N LEU A 497 1.05 3.41 -8.66
CA LEU A 497 2.37 3.72 -8.16
C LEU A 497 3.43 3.00 -9.00
N LEU A 498 4.69 3.30 -8.71
CA LEU A 498 5.83 2.66 -9.37
C LEU A 498 5.89 1.18 -8.99
N GLU A 499 6.34 0.34 -9.92
CA GLU A 499 6.46 -1.11 -9.64
C GLU A 499 7.39 -1.44 -8.47
N ALA A 500 8.36 -0.57 -8.18
CA ALA A 500 9.24 -0.69 -7.02
C ALA A 500 8.48 -0.72 -5.67
N PHE A 501 7.25 -0.18 -5.60
CA PHE A 501 6.40 -0.31 -4.43
C PHE A 501 5.99 -1.75 -4.15
N ARG A 502 6.04 -2.65 -5.14
CA ARG A 502 5.72 -4.08 -4.98
C ARG A 502 6.72 -4.81 -4.08
N SER A 503 7.97 -4.34 -4.04
CA SER A 503 8.98 -4.81 -3.10
C SER A 503 8.70 -4.33 -1.67
N GLY A 504 7.96 -3.22 -1.54
CA GLY A 504 7.49 -2.60 -0.31
C GLY A 504 7.58 -1.07 -0.40
N ALA A 505 7.04 -0.40 0.63
CA ALA A 505 7.06 1.06 0.72
C ALA A 505 7.70 1.53 2.01
N LEU A 506 8.56 2.55 1.92
CA LEU A 506 9.09 3.28 3.07
C LEU A 506 8.19 4.48 3.34
N THR A 507 7.62 4.55 4.54
CA THR A 507 6.83 5.70 4.98
C THR A 507 7.48 6.37 6.18
N GLN A 508 7.60 7.70 6.12
CA GLN A 508 8.27 8.53 7.11
C GLN A 508 7.42 9.72 7.54
N ALA A 509 7.36 10.02 8.85
CA ALA A 509 6.91 11.34 9.30
C ALA A 509 8.08 12.32 9.30
N THR A 510 7.85 13.53 8.81
CA THR A 510 8.78 14.65 9.00
C THR A 510 8.52 15.34 10.35
N PRO A 511 9.47 16.14 10.88
CA PRO A 511 9.26 16.93 12.09
C PRO A 511 8.05 17.89 12.06
N GLY A 512 7.52 18.18 10.87
CA GLY A 512 6.29 18.97 10.68
C GLY A 512 5.01 18.15 10.59
N GLY A 513 5.05 16.85 10.92
CA GLY A 513 3.91 15.93 10.85
C GLY A 513 3.50 15.52 9.42
N GLN A 514 4.25 15.92 8.39
CA GLN A 514 3.99 15.49 7.02
C GLN A 514 4.44 14.05 6.83
N ILE A 515 3.59 13.23 6.23
CA ILE A 515 3.90 11.82 5.93
C ILE A 515 4.43 11.73 4.50
N ILE A 516 5.64 11.21 4.34
CA ILE A 516 6.27 10.99 3.04
C ILE A 516 6.40 9.49 2.80
N THR A 517 5.85 9.02 1.70
CA THR A 517 5.95 7.62 1.27
C THR A 517 6.72 7.53 -0.04
N LYS A 518 7.70 6.62 -0.10
CA LYS A 518 8.56 6.41 -1.28
C LYS A 518 8.72 4.92 -1.57
N PRO A 519 8.94 4.54 -2.85
CA PRO A 519 9.36 3.19 -3.17
C PRO A 519 10.77 2.95 -2.63
N GLY A 520 11.10 1.71 -2.26
CA GLY A 520 12.49 1.28 -2.19
C GLY A 520 12.90 0.53 -0.94
N ASP A 521 13.61 -0.56 -1.19
CA ASP A 521 14.14 -1.57 -0.27
C ASP A 521 14.55 -1.02 1.10
N ASN A 522 14.29 -1.85 2.12
CA ASN A 522 14.78 -1.70 3.49
C ASN A 522 16.00 -0.78 3.56
N ILE A 523 15.86 0.42 4.13
CA ILE A 523 16.98 1.37 4.33
C ILE A 523 18.11 0.74 5.16
N MET A 524 17.86 -0.44 5.76
CA MET A 524 18.81 -1.25 6.49
C MET A 524 19.40 -2.42 5.68
N ASN A 525 18.96 -2.64 4.44
CA ASN A 525 19.81 -3.21 3.39
C ASN A 525 20.80 -2.11 2.98
N ILE A 526 21.77 -1.89 3.85
CA ILE A 526 23.11 -1.63 3.35
C ILE A 526 23.41 -2.83 2.46
N GLN A 527 23.21 -2.68 1.15
CA GLN A 527 23.74 -3.63 0.17
C GLN A 527 25.26 -3.59 0.32
N ALA A 528 25.77 -4.46 1.19
CA ALA A 528 27.06 -5.09 1.00
C ALA A 528 26.93 -6.00 -0.24
N GLY A 529 26.94 -5.37 -1.42
CA GLY A 529 26.86 -6.05 -2.70
C GLY A 529 25.54 -5.79 -3.43
N LEU A 530 25.64 -5.12 -4.58
CA LEU A 530 25.26 -5.68 -5.86
C LEU A 530 25.86 -4.82 -6.99
N GLY A 531 26.66 -5.46 -7.86
CA GLY A 531 27.21 -4.83 -9.06
C GLY A 531 28.33 -5.63 -9.76
N GLY A 532 27.98 -6.71 -10.46
CA GLY A 532 28.62 -7.15 -11.72
C GLY A 532 30.00 -7.82 -11.71
N GLY A 533 30.04 -9.15 -11.53
CA GLY A 533 31.18 -10.03 -11.88
C GLY A 533 31.79 -10.78 -10.68
N PRO A 534 32.34 -11.99 -10.87
CA PRO A 534 32.80 -12.85 -9.76
C PRO A 534 34.04 -12.32 -9.00
N PHE A 535 34.49 -11.09 -9.29
CA PHE A 535 35.68 -10.47 -8.71
C PHE A 535 35.46 -9.03 -8.23
N ASN A 536 34.23 -8.62 -7.93
CA ASN A 536 33.97 -7.30 -7.35
C ASN A 536 33.89 -7.37 -5.82
N LEU A 537 35.06 -7.46 -5.18
CA LEU A 537 35.24 -7.18 -3.75
C LEU A 537 35.75 -5.73 -3.61
N PRO A 538 35.34 -4.94 -2.59
CA PRO A 538 35.78 -3.56 -2.39
C PRO A 538 37.31 -3.35 -2.28
N SER A 539 38.05 -4.44 -2.13
CA SER A 539 39.51 -4.50 -2.01
C SER A 539 40.22 -4.88 -3.32
N LEU A 540 39.52 -5.01 -4.44
CA LEU A 540 40.11 -5.37 -5.74
C LEU A 540 40.05 -4.19 -6.73
N PRO A 541 41.12 -3.93 -7.50
CA PRO A 541 41.09 -2.85 -8.49
C PRO A 541 40.12 -3.12 -9.65
N GLU A 542 39.33 -2.12 -10.06
CA GLU A 542 38.33 -2.26 -11.13
C GLU A 542 38.93 -2.35 -12.55
N GLN A 543 40.17 -1.87 -12.76
CA GLN A 543 40.84 -1.98 -14.07
C GLN A 543 41.52 -3.35 -14.23
N PRO A 544 41.29 -4.10 -15.34
CA PRO A 544 41.82 -5.46 -15.51
C PRO A 544 43.34 -5.57 -15.35
N LEU A 545 44.07 -4.56 -15.82
CA LEU A 545 45.53 -4.50 -15.72
C LEU A 545 46.00 -4.36 -14.26
N LEU A 546 45.31 -3.53 -13.47
CA LEU A 546 45.60 -3.33 -12.04
C LEU A 546 45.19 -4.55 -11.21
N LEU A 547 44.11 -5.24 -11.58
CA LEU A 547 43.70 -6.50 -10.97
C LEU A 547 44.75 -7.60 -11.21
N ILE A 548 45.29 -7.70 -12.42
CA ILE A 548 46.37 -8.65 -12.75
C ILE A 548 47.62 -8.33 -11.92
N ILE A 549 48.02 -7.06 -11.83
CA ILE A 549 49.17 -6.62 -11.02
C ILE A 549 48.92 -6.90 -9.53
N TYR A 550 47.70 -6.67 -9.04
CA TYR A 550 47.30 -6.93 -7.65
C TYR A 550 47.36 -8.43 -7.33
N ILE A 551 46.85 -9.30 -8.21
CA ILE A 551 46.91 -10.76 -8.05
C ILE A 551 48.36 -11.24 -8.12
N GLU A 552 49.19 -10.71 -9.02
CA GLU A 552 50.62 -11.05 -9.10
C GLU A 552 51.39 -10.66 -7.83
N LEU A 553 51.11 -9.48 -7.27
CA LEU A 553 51.69 -9.03 -6.00
C LEU A 553 51.21 -9.88 -4.82
N LEU A 554 49.95 -10.31 -4.83
CA LEU A 554 49.39 -11.18 -3.80
C LEU A 554 50.02 -12.58 -3.86
N VAL A 555 50.20 -13.15 -5.06
CA VAL A 555 50.91 -14.42 -5.26
C VAL A 555 52.39 -14.30 -4.86
N LEU A 556 53.08 -13.21 -5.24
CA LEU A 556 54.45 -12.94 -4.82
C LEU A 556 54.57 -12.81 -3.29
N SER A 557 53.59 -12.19 -2.64
CA SER A 557 53.55 -12.07 -1.17
C SER A 557 53.36 -13.45 -0.50
N PHE A 558 52.49 -14.30 -1.04
CA PHE A 558 52.33 -15.68 -0.55
C PHE A 558 53.58 -16.53 -0.79
N VAL A 559 54.23 -16.41 -1.94
CA VAL A 559 55.50 -17.11 -2.24
C VAL A 559 56.62 -16.63 -1.30
N SER A 560 56.69 -15.32 -1.03
CA SER A 560 57.68 -14.73 -0.12
C SER A 560 57.47 -15.17 1.33
N VAL A 561 56.22 -15.21 1.79
CA VAL A 561 55.84 -15.74 3.11
C VAL A 561 56.17 -17.23 3.19
N ARG A 562 55.90 -18.01 2.14
CA ARG A 562 56.24 -19.45 2.11
C ARG A 562 57.75 -19.69 2.13
N ILE A 563 58.55 -18.92 1.40
CA ILE A 563 60.02 -18.99 1.43
C ILE A 563 60.56 -18.59 2.82
N TYR A 564 59.96 -17.57 3.45
CA TYR A 564 60.32 -17.15 4.81
C TYR A 564 60.00 -18.23 5.86
N PHE A 565 58.88 -18.92 5.75
CA PHE A 565 58.53 -20.05 6.61
C PHE A 565 59.36 -21.32 6.33
N ILE A 566 59.81 -21.54 5.10
CA ILE A 566 60.72 -22.65 4.75
C ILE A 566 62.13 -22.37 5.31
N LYS A 567 62.62 -21.12 5.27
CA LYS A 567 63.91 -20.74 5.89
C LYS A 567 63.94 -20.83 7.42
N LYS A 568 62.79 -20.89 8.10
CA LYS A 568 62.70 -21.13 9.55
C LYS A 568 62.71 -22.61 9.94
N ARG A 569 62.82 -23.54 8.99
CA ARG A 569 62.89 -25.00 9.22
C ARG A 569 64.19 -25.66 8.72
N CYS A 570 65.27 -24.90 8.53
CA CYS A 570 66.62 -25.45 8.37
C CYS A 570 67.55 -24.92 9.46
#